data_AF-A0A2V7XLK4-F1
#
_entry.id   AF-A0A2V7XLK4-F1
#
_cell.length_a   1.000
_cell.length_b   1.000
_cell.length_c   1.000
_cell.angle_alpha   90.00
_cell.angle_beta   90.00
_cell.angle_gamma   90.00
#
_symmetry.space_group_name_H-M   'P 1'
#
loop_
_entity.id
_entity.type
_entity.pdbx_description
1 polymer ?
#
loop_
_entity_poly.entity_id
_entity_poly.type
_entity_poly.pdbx_seq_one_letter_code
_entity_poly.pdbx_strand_id
1 'polypeptide(L)'
;MIHVLLAISLAQQFQQDAKILASDRMEGRGLGTQGIERAADWIEGQLRATLKPAFRDSYRQPFRVKTGVALADGNRLASVDDKDWTPLGMSSSAPFHGQLAFVGYGIAAPPLNYDDFAGIDLKGKVALMLRYEP
;
A
#
# COMPACT_ATOMS: atom_id res chain seq x y z
N MET A 1 22.91 25.39 -22.39
CA MET A 1 22.54 26.24 -21.24
C MET A 1 21.07 26.10 -20.84
N ILE A 2 20.09 26.18 -21.75
CA ILE A 2 18.64 26.10 -21.43
C ILE A 2 18.24 24.78 -20.74
N HIS A 3 18.73 23.63 -21.22
CA HIS A 3 18.43 22.32 -20.60
C HIS A 3 18.96 22.18 -19.17
N VAL A 4 20.11 22.80 -18.85
CA VAL A 4 20.70 22.76 -17.51
C VAL A 4 19.92 23.66 -16.55
N LEU A 5 19.47 24.83 -17.01
CA LEU A 5 18.62 25.74 -16.23
C LEU A 5 17.24 25.13 -15.92
N LEU A 6 16.62 24.43 -16.88
CA LEU A 6 15.36 23.68 -16.70
C LEU A 6 15.51 22.51 -15.71
N ALA A 7 16.63 21.77 -15.79
CA ALA A 7 16.89 20.67 -14.87
C ALA A 7 17.15 21.17 -13.44
N ILE A 8 17.88 22.28 -13.28
CA ILE A 8 18.11 22.94 -11.99
C ILE A 8 16.79 23.45 -11.40
N SER A 9 15.92 24.09 -12.21
CA SER A 9 14.63 24.59 -11.72
C SER A 9 13.69 23.46 -11.31
N LEU A 10 13.70 22.34 -12.04
CA LEU A 10 12.89 21.17 -11.68
C LEU A 10 13.36 20.53 -10.36
N ALA A 11 14.67 20.35 -10.19
CA ALA A 11 15.22 19.80 -8.96
C ALA A 11 14.91 20.70 -7.74
N GLN A 12 14.99 22.02 -7.91
CA GLN A 12 14.63 22.99 -6.88
C GLN A 12 13.15 22.93 -6.53
N GLN A 13 12.27 22.89 -7.54
CA GLN A 13 10.83 22.75 -7.33
C GLN A 13 10.50 21.45 -6.59
N PHE A 14 11.06 20.32 -7.04
CA PHE A 14 10.87 19.03 -6.39
C PHE A 14 11.31 19.06 -4.92
N GLN A 15 12.50 19.63 -4.64
CA GLN A 15 13.00 19.76 -3.27
C GLN A 15 12.08 20.63 -2.42
N GLN A 16 11.54 21.72 -2.96
CA GLN A 16 10.62 22.60 -2.26
C GLN A 16 9.30 21.88 -1.93
N ASP A 17 8.73 21.18 -2.90
CA ASP A 17 7.49 20.41 -2.75
C ASP A 17 7.66 19.30 -1.70
N ALA A 18 8.78 18.59 -1.76
CA ALA A 18 9.14 17.57 -0.77
C ALA A 18 9.25 18.18 0.65
N LYS A 19 9.91 19.34 0.80
CA LYS A 19 10.01 20.04 2.09
C LYS A 19 8.65 20.45 2.63
N ILE A 20 7.74 20.93 1.78
CA ILE A 20 6.38 21.32 2.20
C ILE A 20 5.61 20.09 2.67
N LEU A 21 5.56 19.04 1.85
CA LEU A 21 4.79 17.82 2.15
C LEU A 21 5.35 17.01 3.32
N ALA A 22 6.63 17.15 3.63
CA ALA A 22 7.30 16.52 4.77
C ALA A 22 7.44 17.44 5.98
N SER A 23 6.92 18.67 5.94
CA SER A 23 7.02 19.61 7.07
C SER A 23 6.19 19.16 8.28
N ASP A 24 6.58 19.60 9.48
CA ASP A 24 5.82 19.35 10.72
C ASP A 24 4.37 19.83 10.64
N ARG A 25 4.12 20.89 9.87
CA ARG A 25 2.76 21.40 9.59
C ARG A 25 1.87 20.33 8.96
N MET A 26 2.43 19.37 8.25
CA MET A 26 1.66 18.30 7.64
C MET A 26 1.37 17.16 8.62
N GLU A 27 1.91 17.15 9.85
CA GLU A 27 1.57 16.19 10.93
C GLU A 27 1.61 14.69 10.54
N GLY A 28 2.16 14.34 9.38
CA GLY A 28 1.99 13.03 8.75
C GLY A 28 0.66 12.87 7.99
N ARG A 29 0.55 11.79 7.21
CA ARG A 29 -0.58 11.57 6.28
C ARG A 29 -1.34 10.28 6.58
N GLY A 30 -1.52 9.99 7.87
CA GLY A 30 -2.36 8.89 8.33
C GLY A 30 -3.83 9.12 7.93
N LEU A 31 -4.58 8.04 7.75
CA LEU A 31 -6.01 8.15 7.44
C LEU A 31 -6.75 8.93 8.54
N GLY A 32 -7.53 9.94 8.15
CA GLY A 32 -8.34 10.75 9.05
C GLY A 32 -7.59 11.82 9.86
N THR A 33 -6.29 12.03 9.64
CA THR A 33 -5.56 13.13 10.30
C THR A 33 -5.88 14.48 9.65
N GLN A 34 -5.66 15.60 10.34
CA GLN A 34 -5.71 16.90 9.67
C GLN A 34 -4.56 17.09 8.68
N GLY A 35 -3.43 16.42 8.95
CA GLY A 35 -2.26 16.39 8.09
C GLY A 35 -2.51 15.86 6.68
N ILE A 36 -3.26 14.76 6.54
CA ILE A 36 -3.63 14.23 5.23
C ILE A 36 -4.51 15.21 4.45
N GLU A 37 -5.42 15.93 5.11
CA GLU A 37 -6.26 16.95 4.46
C GLU A 37 -5.43 18.14 3.98
N ARG A 38 -4.52 18.66 4.82
CA ARG A 38 -3.64 19.78 4.41
C ARG A 38 -2.73 19.41 3.25
N ALA A 39 -2.20 18.18 3.23
CA ALA A 39 -1.42 17.69 2.11
C ALA A 39 -2.28 17.55 0.84
N ALA A 40 -3.50 17.03 0.96
CA ALA A 40 -4.43 16.92 -0.16
C ALA A 40 -4.82 18.30 -0.72
N ASP A 41 -5.10 19.29 0.13
CA ASP A 41 -5.40 20.68 -0.26
C ASP A 41 -4.24 21.31 -1.04
N TRP A 42 -3.01 21.11 -0.55
CA TRP A 42 -1.82 21.63 -1.22
C TRP A 42 -1.63 20.98 -2.60
N ILE A 43 -1.74 19.65 -2.70
CA ILE A 43 -1.64 18.91 -3.98
C ILE A 43 -2.73 19.38 -4.95
N GLU A 44 -3.97 19.49 -4.48
CA GLU A 44 -5.09 19.97 -5.28
C GLU A 44 -4.83 21.39 -5.83
N GLY A 45 -4.23 22.27 -5.01
CA GLY A 45 -3.79 23.60 -5.45
C GLY A 45 -2.78 23.54 -6.61
N GLN A 46 -1.79 22.65 -6.55
CA GLN A 46 -0.82 22.44 -7.63
C GLN A 46 -1.49 21.91 -8.91
N LEU A 47 -2.42 20.95 -8.78
CA LEU A 47 -3.16 20.40 -9.92
C LEU A 47 -4.03 21.46 -10.58
N ARG A 48 -4.74 22.28 -9.80
CA ARG A 48 -5.59 23.38 -10.31
C ARG A 48 -4.82 24.40 -11.13
N ALA A 49 -3.53 24.59 -10.87
CA ALA A 49 -2.70 25.55 -11.60
C ALA A 49 -2.38 25.09 -13.03
N THR A 50 -2.47 23.80 -13.34
CA THR A 50 -1.95 23.23 -14.59
C THR A 50 -2.90 22.26 -15.30
N LEU A 51 -3.85 21.67 -14.58
CA LEU A 51 -4.71 20.59 -15.07
C LEU A 51 -6.19 20.94 -14.91
N LYS A 52 -7.04 20.16 -15.59
CA LYS A 52 -8.49 20.13 -15.40
C LYS A 52 -8.87 19.03 -14.39
N PRO A 53 -10.00 19.12 -13.68
CA PRO A 53 -10.44 18.05 -12.79
C PRO A 53 -10.70 16.75 -13.56
N ALA A 54 -10.42 15.62 -12.92
CA ALA A 54 -10.58 14.28 -13.49
C ALA A 54 -11.77 13.51 -12.91
N PHE A 55 -12.38 14.01 -11.82
CA PHE A 55 -13.47 13.35 -11.11
C PHE A 55 -14.71 14.23 -11.10
N ARG A 56 -15.36 14.35 -12.27
CA ARG A 56 -16.36 15.38 -12.57
C ARG A 56 -15.73 16.77 -12.39
N ASP A 57 -16.34 17.63 -11.58
CA ASP A 57 -15.82 18.97 -11.30
C ASP A 57 -14.81 19.00 -10.12
N SER A 58 -14.31 17.84 -9.70
CA SER A 58 -13.41 17.68 -8.57
C SER A 58 -12.03 17.13 -8.98
N TYR A 59 -11.00 17.58 -8.27
CA TYR A 59 -9.65 17.00 -8.31
C TYR A 59 -9.49 15.84 -7.32
N ARG A 60 -10.51 15.57 -6.49
CA ARG A 60 -10.51 14.50 -5.48
C ARG A 60 -11.31 13.29 -5.94
N GLN A 61 -10.70 12.12 -5.80
CA GLN A 61 -11.34 10.83 -6.01
C GLN A 61 -11.91 10.30 -4.69
N PRO A 62 -13.23 10.09 -4.56
CA PRO A 62 -13.78 9.36 -3.44
C PRO A 62 -13.56 7.86 -3.65
N PHE A 63 -13.01 7.18 -2.63
CA PHE A 63 -12.90 5.73 -2.59
C PHE A 63 -13.04 5.21 -1.15
N ARG A 64 -13.39 3.94 -1.00
CA ARG A 64 -13.50 3.30 0.31
C ARG A 64 -12.13 2.77 0.72
N VAL A 65 -11.76 3.05 1.96
CA VAL A 65 -10.54 2.51 2.60
C VAL A 65 -10.93 1.70 3.84
N LYS A 66 -10.18 0.63 4.11
CA LYS A 66 -10.22 -0.04 5.41
C LYS A 66 -9.40 0.83 6.37
N THR A 67 -10.06 1.45 7.36
CA THR A 67 -9.43 2.34 8.34
C THR A 67 -8.85 1.60 9.55
N GLY A 68 -9.19 0.32 9.70
CA GLY A 68 -8.68 -0.53 10.76
C GLY A 68 -9.02 -1.99 10.50
N VAL A 69 -8.20 -2.85 11.07
CA VAL A 69 -8.37 -4.31 11.07
C VAL A 69 -8.05 -4.79 12.48
N ALA A 70 -8.84 -5.73 12.98
CA ALA A 70 -8.57 -6.38 14.26
C ALA A 70 -8.56 -7.89 14.03
N LEU A 71 -7.67 -8.59 14.73
CA LEU A 71 -7.69 -10.03 14.76
C LEU A 71 -8.93 -10.47 15.54
N ALA A 72 -9.70 -11.38 14.95
CA ALA A 72 -10.76 -12.08 15.67
C ALA A 72 -10.13 -13.14 16.59
N ASP A 73 -10.85 -13.51 17.64
CA ASP A 73 -10.43 -14.60 18.52
C ASP A 73 -10.41 -15.94 17.79
N GLY A 74 -9.53 -16.85 18.23
CA GLY A 74 -9.48 -18.24 17.76
C GLY A 74 -8.69 -18.49 16.47
N ASN A 75 -8.00 -17.47 15.94
CA ASN A 75 -6.94 -17.63 14.95
C ASN A 75 -5.82 -18.52 15.54
N ARG A 76 -5.49 -19.60 14.85
CA ARG A 76 -4.51 -20.59 15.34
C ARG A 76 -3.83 -21.29 14.18
N LEU A 77 -2.54 -21.52 14.32
CA LEU A 77 -1.74 -22.28 13.36
C LEU A 77 -1.05 -23.42 14.11
N ALA A 78 -1.27 -24.67 13.67
CA ALA A 78 -0.63 -25.80 14.34
C ALA A 78 0.89 -25.74 14.13
N SER A 79 1.66 -26.02 15.18
CA SER A 79 3.12 -26.13 15.15
C SER A 79 3.89 -24.84 14.84
N VAL A 80 3.26 -23.66 14.94
CA VAL A 80 3.90 -22.34 14.85
C VAL A 80 3.43 -21.48 16.02
N ASP A 81 4.35 -20.75 16.65
CA ASP A 81 4.05 -19.84 17.76
C ASP A 81 3.21 -18.65 17.26
N ASP A 82 2.17 -18.26 18.00
CA ASP A 82 1.25 -17.19 17.61
C ASP A 82 1.93 -15.82 17.39
N LYS A 83 3.15 -15.62 17.91
CA LYS A 83 3.93 -14.40 17.64
C LYS A 83 4.66 -14.41 16.30
N ASP A 84 4.86 -15.59 15.69
CA ASP A 84 5.68 -15.78 14.49
C ASP A 84 4.85 -15.69 13.20
N TRP A 85 3.53 -15.51 13.32
CA TRP A 85 2.63 -15.36 12.18
C TRP A 85 1.51 -14.36 12.49
N THR A 86 0.87 -13.85 11.44
CA THR A 86 -0.36 -13.07 11.58
C THR A 86 -1.21 -13.22 10.33
N PRO A 87 -2.55 -13.37 10.44
CA PRO A 87 -3.43 -13.22 9.30
C PRO A 87 -3.24 -11.83 8.66
N LEU A 88 -3.19 -11.76 7.33
CA LEU A 88 -3.12 -10.48 6.64
C LEU A 88 -4.45 -9.73 6.75
N GLY A 89 -4.42 -8.51 7.31
CA GLY A 89 -5.61 -7.66 7.48
C GLY A 89 -6.29 -7.20 6.19
N MET A 90 -5.69 -7.46 5.02
CA MET A 90 -6.25 -7.06 3.74
C MET A 90 -7.40 -7.96 3.27
N SER A 91 -7.59 -9.14 3.88
CA SER A 91 -8.58 -10.15 3.48
C SER A 91 -10.02 -9.86 3.95
N SER A 92 -10.99 -10.59 3.38
CA SER A 92 -12.36 -10.68 3.91
C SER A 92 -12.38 -11.53 5.18
N SER A 93 -13.31 -11.24 6.09
CA SER A 93 -13.47 -12.00 7.35
C SER A 93 -14.52 -13.09 7.17
N ALA A 94 -14.12 -14.35 7.40
CA ALA A 94 -15.02 -15.50 7.47
C ALA A 94 -14.37 -16.63 8.29
N PRO A 95 -15.14 -17.50 8.95
CA PRO A 95 -14.59 -18.73 9.54
C PRO A 95 -14.01 -19.63 8.45
N PHE A 96 -12.77 -20.09 8.63
CA PHE A 96 -12.11 -21.02 7.72
C PHE A 96 -11.18 -21.96 8.48
N HIS A 97 -11.08 -23.20 8.03
CA HIS A 97 -10.10 -24.16 8.50
C HIS A 97 -9.57 -24.97 7.32
N GLY A 98 -8.27 -25.27 7.32
CA GLY A 98 -7.64 -25.99 6.23
C GLY A 98 -6.21 -26.36 6.59
N GLN A 99 -5.61 -27.27 5.82
CA GLN A 99 -4.19 -27.59 5.94
C GLN A 99 -3.34 -26.39 5.53
N LEU A 100 -2.16 -26.25 6.11
CA LEU A 100 -1.17 -25.27 5.64
C LEU A 100 -0.55 -25.74 4.32
N ALA A 101 -0.34 -24.80 3.41
CA ALA A 101 0.51 -24.95 2.24
C ALA A 101 1.56 -23.83 2.28
N PHE A 102 2.83 -24.20 2.37
CA PHE A 102 3.92 -23.23 2.31
C PHE A 102 4.16 -22.80 0.88
N VAL A 103 4.07 -21.50 0.60
CA VAL A 103 4.11 -20.91 -0.75
C VAL A 103 5.27 -19.94 -0.94
N GLY A 104 6.39 -20.12 -0.24
CA GLY A 104 7.55 -19.24 -0.38
C GLY A 104 7.19 -17.78 -0.14
N TYR A 105 7.45 -16.92 -1.12
CA TYR A 105 7.12 -15.48 -1.09
C TYR A 105 5.80 -15.15 -1.80
N GLY A 106 5.09 -16.16 -2.31
CA GLY A 106 3.81 -15.98 -3.00
C GLY A 106 3.92 -15.25 -4.34
N ILE A 107 5.05 -15.40 -5.05
CA ILE A 107 5.31 -14.70 -6.30
C ILE A 107 4.95 -15.58 -7.50
N ALA A 108 4.13 -15.04 -8.39
CA ALA A 108 3.90 -15.58 -9.73
C ALA A 108 4.44 -14.58 -10.77
N ALA A 109 5.58 -14.91 -11.39
CA ALA A 109 6.25 -14.09 -12.40
C ALA A 109 6.59 -14.92 -13.65
N PRO A 110 5.59 -15.24 -14.51
CA PRO A 110 5.81 -15.99 -15.74
C PRO A 110 6.92 -15.46 -16.66
N PRO A 111 7.09 -14.12 -16.83
CA PRO A 111 8.19 -13.59 -17.66
C PRO A 111 9.60 -13.93 -17.15
N LEU A 112 9.75 -14.27 -15.86
CA LEU A 112 11.00 -14.64 -15.23
C LEU A 112 11.13 -16.15 -15.01
N ASN A 113 10.17 -16.94 -15.50
CA ASN A 113 10.07 -18.38 -15.24
C ASN A 113 10.12 -18.71 -13.73
N TYR A 114 9.46 -17.88 -12.91
CA TYR A 114 9.41 -18.02 -11.46
C TYR A 114 7.96 -18.11 -11.00
N ASP A 115 7.64 -19.16 -10.25
CA ASP A 115 6.31 -19.38 -9.70
C ASP A 115 6.41 -20.17 -8.38
N ASP A 116 6.24 -19.48 -7.25
CA ASP A 116 6.21 -20.11 -5.92
C ASP A 116 5.01 -21.06 -5.73
N PHE A 117 4.00 -20.98 -6.59
CA PHE A 117 2.80 -21.82 -6.54
C PHE A 117 2.93 -23.08 -7.38
N ALA A 118 4.00 -23.22 -8.18
CA ALA A 118 4.19 -24.36 -9.07
C ALA A 118 4.19 -25.69 -8.30
N GLY A 119 3.26 -26.58 -8.66
CA GLY A 119 3.12 -27.89 -8.02
C GLY A 119 2.39 -27.88 -6.67
N ILE A 120 1.87 -26.73 -6.21
CA ILE A 120 1.16 -26.60 -4.94
C ILE A 120 -0.35 -26.59 -5.19
N ASP A 121 -1.08 -27.55 -4.60
CA ASP A 121 -2.55 -27.51 -4.56
C ASP A 121 -3.03 -26.66 -3.37
N LEU A 122 -3.60 -25.49 -3.65
CA LEU A 122 -4.14 -24.56 -2.63
C LEU A 122 -5.62 -24.80 -2.29
N LYS A 123 -6.31 -25.71 -2.98
CA LYS A 123 -7.75 -25.89 -2.80
C LYS A 123 -8.07 -26.37 -1.37
N GLY A 124 -8.83 -25.56 -0.63
CA GLY A 124 -9.22 -25.88 0.75
C GLY A 124 -8.08 -25.78 1.77
N LYS A 125 -6.99 -25.07 1.43
CA LYS A 125 -5.82 -24.89 2.30
C LYS A 125 -5.64 -23.42 2.70
N VAL A 126 -4.83 -23.21 3.73
CA VAL A 126 -4.33 -21.91 4.17
C VAL A 126 -2.91 -21.74 3.63
N ALA A 127 -2.66 -20.68 2.87
CA ALA A 127 -1.31 -20.36 2.40
C ALA A 127 -0.47 -19.77 3.54
N LEU A 128 0.71 -20.33 3.78
CA LEU A 128 1.74 -19.78 4.66
C LEU A 128 2.86 -19.19 3.80
N MET A 129 3.15 -17.91 4.00
CA MET A 129 4.00 -17.12 3.12
C MET A 129 5.05 -16.37 3.93
N LEU A 130 6.27 -16.27 3.39
CA LEU A 130 7.32 -15.41 3.90
C LEU A 130 6.99 -13.96 3.60
N ARG A 131 7.31 -13.07 4.56
CA ARG A 131 7.28 -11.63 4.30
C ARG A 131 8.54 -11.22 3.55
N TYR A 132 8.45 -10.07 2.85
CA TYR A 132 9.53 -9.43 2.11
C TYR A 132 9.85 -10.12 0.78
N GLU A 133 11.12 -10.21 0.42
CA GLU A 133 11.60 -10.63 -0.90
C GLU A 133 12.55 -11.84 -0.81
N PRO A 134 12.59 -12.69 -1.85
CA PRO A 134 13.58 -13.75 -2.02
C PRO A 134 14.99 -13.22 -2.28
#